data_AF-A0A822BF36-F1
#
_entry.id   AF-A0A822BF36-F1
#
_cell.length_a   1.000
_cell.length_b   1.000
_cell.length_c   1.000
_cell.angle_alpha   90.00
_cell.angle_beta   90.00
_cell.angle_gamma   90.00
#
_symmetry.space_group_name_H-M   'P 1'
#
loop_
_entity.id
_entity.type
_entity.pdbx_description
1 polymer ?
#
loop_
_entity_poly.entity_id
_entity_poly.type
_entity_poly.pdbx_seq_one_letter_code
_entity_poly.pdbx_strand_id
1 'polypeptide(L)'
;MIGINSNLSNRSRSSKSWSDEATNDNEINDETTNRFNFDSSNLSSIKNSSIVHSYSQIQDKYRCDQMILEHNNGPIDYEQIQLPVPTTKKFLTDEGLVVPGINIELRNKLFASSEYHGYSLERRIESMGRCTSDMSLHLLGGTQRLLVKNRHQHPTIVVLACLTEVQGAYAICAGRILASKNIRIYLYIPPNSNPTQHYFIENELKLFRTTQGIITTNVSELPRSPVDLILNGLDAANYSDSVLFAKPWYRDIVQYCSRLQASIIAVDPPLDGGAIECKYSLVPLLPLVSMSSKNVGRIYLCDLGFGQKVFQHLQIRYASPFGAKSFVALHDN
;
A
#
# COMPACT_ATOMS: atom_id res chain seq x y z
N MET A 1 43.39 39.26 11.98
CA MET A 1 43.07 40.68 11.67
C MET A 1 42.20 40.69 10.42
N ILE A 2 40.94 41.16 10.57
CA ILE A 2 40.12 41.97 9.63
C ILE A 2 40.06 41.52 8.15
N GLY A 3 38.92 41.27 7.51
CA GLY A 3 37.52 41.48 7.89
C GLY A 3 36.53 41.06 6.80
N ILE A 4 35.38 40.58 7.27
CA ILE A 4 33.98 40.71 6.79
C ILE A 4 33.79 41.47 5.46
N ASN A 5 33.11 40.83 4.49
CA ASN A 5 32.03 41.52 3.77
C ASN A 5 30.91 40.58 3.33
N SER A 6 29.73 40.93 3.81
CA SER A 6 28.40 40.36 3.57
C SER A 6 27.81 40.85 2.25
N ASN A 7 27.04 40.02 1.56
CA ASN A 7 25.95 40.49 0.71
C ASN A 7 24.75 39.54 0.77
N LEU A 8 23.81 39.92 1.63
CA LEU A 8 22.44 39.44 1.69
C LEU A 8 21.66 40.06 0.53
N SER A 9 21.16 39.23 -0.40
CA SER A 9 20.13 39.66 -1.34
C SER A 9 18.77 39.11 -0.90
N ASN A 10 17.93 40.03 -0.42
CA ASN A 10 16.52 39.86 -0.09
C ASN A 10 15.74 39.12 -1.19
N ARG A 11 15.11 37.99 -0.85
CA ARG A 11 13.94 37.46 -1.58
C ARG A 11 12.72 37.57 -0.67
N SER A 12 11.96 38.63 -0.89
CA SER A 12 10.63 38.84 -0.32
C SER A 12 9.69 37.71 -0.74
N ARG A 13 9.22 36.93 0.23
CA ARG A 13 8.07 36.03 0.09
C ARG A 13 6.80 36.88 0.12
N SER A 14 6.14 37.08 -1.03
CA SER A 14 4.76 37.54 -1.04
C SER A 14 3.82 36.34 -1.12
N SER A 15 3.15 36.06 -0.01
CA SER A 15 1.95 35.24 0.05
C SER A 15 0.83 35.93 -0.73
N LYS A 16 0.36 35.33 -1.84
CA LYS A 16 -0.91 35.72 -2.47
C LYS A 16 -1.99 34.72 -2.07
N SER A 17 -2.96 35.25 -1.34
CA SER A 17 -4.19 34.60 -0.92
C SER A 17 -5.06 34.23 -2.12
N TRP A 18 -5.76 33.12 -2.01
CA TRP A 18 -6.86 32.76 -2.88
C TRP A 18 -8.09 33.60 -2.51
N SER A 19 -8.33 34.65 -3.27
CA SER A 19 -9.62 35.30 -3.40
C SER A 19 -9.65 36.08 -4.71
N ASP A 20 -10.79 35.98 -5.39
CA ASP A 20 -11.26 36.81 -6.50
C ASP A 20 -10.84 36.38 -7.91
N GLU A 21 -11.74 35.66 -8.58
CA GLU A 21 -12.26 36.05 -9.90
C GLU A 21 -13.47 35.19 -10.25
N ALA A 22 -14.66 35.75 -9.99
CA ALA A 22 -15.91 35.36 -10.62
C ALA A 22 -16.22 36.37 -11.74
N THR A 23 -17.07 35.93 -12.68
CA THR A 23 -17.65 36.61 -13.85
C THR A 23 -16.88 36.46 -15.16
N ASN A 24 -17.39 35.63 -16.07
CA ASN A 24 -18.21 36.16 -17.15
C ASN A 24 -19.07 35.06 -17.80
N ASP A 25 -20.35 35.37 -17.95
CA ASP A 25 -21.37 34.57 -18.60
C ASP A 25 -21.16 34.52 -20.12
N ASN A 26 -21.45 33.36 -20.72
CA ASN A 26 -22.02 33.29 -22.06
C ASN A 26 -22.76 31.95 -22.24
N GLU A 27 -24.05 32.08 -22.52
CA GLU A 27 -25.05 31.05 -22.76
C GLU A 27 -24.72 30.21 -23.99
N ILE A 28 -24.84 28.88 -23.88
CA ILE A 28 -25.32 28.00 -24.96
C ILE A 28 -26.22 26.94 -24.31
N ASN A 29 -27.50 26.96 -24.71
CA ASN A 29 -28.51 25.96 -24.40
C ASN A 29 -28.18 24.63 -25.08
N ASP A 30 -28.24 23.51 -24.35
CA ASP A 30 -29.13 22.41 -24.76
C ASP A 30 -29.32 21.36 -23.66
N GLU A 31 -30.52 20.80 -23.68
CA GLU A 31 -31.24 20.10 -22.63
C GLU A 31 -30.70 18.69 -22.30
N THR A 32 -30.70 18.36 -21.00
CA THR A 32 -31.15 17.10 -20.34
C THR A 32 -30.25 16.69 -19.17
N THR A 33 -30.55 17.20 -17.98
CA THR A 33 -30.18 16.53 -16.72
C THR A 33 -31.32 16.67 -15.71
N ASN A 34 -32.08 15.59 -15.55
CA ASN A 34 -32.97 15.38 -14.41
C ASN A 34 -32.16 15.47 -13.11
N ARG A 35 -32.35 16.53 -12.34
CA ARG A 35 -31.93 16.62 -10.94
C ARG A 35 -33.13 16.98 -10.07
N PHE A 36 -33.31 16.17 -9.04
CA PHE A 36 -34.31 16.28 -7.99
C PHE A 36 -34.27 17.66 -7.30
N ASN A 37 -35.38 18.41 -7.36
CA ASN A 37 -35.57 19.63 -6.59
C ASN A 37 -36.18 19.29 -5.22
N PHE A 38 -35.55 19.80 -4.15
CA PHE A 38 -36.16 19.89 -2.83
C PHE A 38 -36.95 21.20 -2.76
N ASP A 39 -38.28 21.12 -2.76
CA ASP A 39 -39.15 22.28 -2.65
C ASP A 39 -39.11 22.89 -1.23
N SER A 40 -38.69 24.15 -1.17
CA SER A 40 -38.60 24.99 0.02
C SER A 40 -39.91 25.74 0.30
N SER A 41 -41.02 25.03 0.44
CA SER A 41 -42.32 25.65 0.73
C SER A 41 -43.08 24.87 1.80
N ASN A 42 -42.65 24.99 3.06
CA ASN A 42 -43.46 24.66 4.24
C ASN A 42 -42.84 25.21 5.53
N LEU A 43 -42.58 26.52 5.61
CA LEU A 43 -42.09 27.14 6.84
C LEU A 43 -42.67 28.55 7.08
N SER A 44 -43.99 28.70 6.99
CA SER A 44 -44.66 29.97 7.31
C SER A 44 -45.87 29.84 8.22
N SER A 45 -45.89 28.85 9.10
CA SER A 45 -46.95 28.70 10.09
C SER A 45 -46.44 27.98 11.33
N ILE A 46 -45.76 28.71 12.21
CA ILE A 46 -45.86 28.63 13.67
C ILE A 46 -45.28 29.96 14.20
N LYS A 47 -46.15 30.90 14.57
CA LYS A 47 -45.80 32.06 15.41
C LYS A 47 -46.37 31.81 16.80
N ASN A 48 -45.47 31.96 17.78
CA ASN A 48 -45.69 32.38 19.16
C ASN A 48 -46.33 31.40 20.15
N SER A 49 -45.48 30.74 20.95
CA SER A 49 -45.66 30.74 22.41
C SER A 49 -44.29 30.71 23.11
N SER A 50 -44.25 31.41 24.24
CA SER A 50 -43.09 31.99 24.88
C SER A 50 -42.32 30.99 25.73
N ILE A 51 -41.04 30.75 25.43
CA ILE A 51 -40.03 30.35 26.44
C ILE A 51 -38.75 31.12 26.12
N VAL A 52 -38.53 32.20 26.86
CA VAL A 52 -37.24 32.90 26.89
C VAL A 52 -36.28 32.00 27.66
N HIS A 53 -35.36 31.34 26.97
CA HIS A 53 -34.09 30.91 27.56
C HIS A 53 -33.00 31.80 26.97
N SER A 54 -32.50 32.68 27.82
CA SER A 54 -31.34 33.53 27.57
C SER A 54 -30.13 32.66 27.25
N TYR A 55 -29.73 32.61 25.98
CA TYR A 55 -28.42 32.10 25.59
C TYR A 55 -27.35 33.15 25.91
N SER A 56 -27.00 33.26 27.18
CA SER A 56 -25.65 33.66 27.57
C SER A 56 -24.77 32.40 27.53
N GLN A 57 -24.55 31.86 26.33
CA GLN A 57 -23.54 30.83 26.15
C GLN A 57 -22.18 31.51 26.15
N ILE A 58 -21.57 31.48 27.32
CA ILE A 58 -20.13 31.65 27.52
C ILE A 58 -19.45 30.74 26.48
N GLN A 59 -18.87 31.34 25.43
CA GLN A 59 -17.90 30.63 24.63
C GLN A 59 -16.68 30.47 25.52
N ASP A 60 -16.62 29.33 26.23
CA ASP A 60 -15.39 28.91 26.88
C ASP A 60 -14.33 28.73 25.80
N LYS A 61 -13.53 29.78 25.65
CA LYS A 61 -12.39 29.82 24.76
C LYS A 61 -11.34 28.91 25.41
N TYR A 62 -11.42 27.62 25.12
CA TYR A 62 -10.45 26.64 25.62
C TYR A 62 -9.04 27.19 25.41
N ARG A 63 -8.31 27.39 26.51
CA ARG A 63 -6.90 27.74 26.41
C ARG A 63 -6.13 26.52 25.90
N CYS A 64 -5.01 26.74 25.20
CA CYS A 64 -4.23 25.65 24.58
C CYS A 64 -3.79 24.56 25.56
N ASP A 65 -3.68 24.88 26.85
CA ASP A 65 -3.36 23.97 27.96
C ASP A 65 -4.54 23.08 28.40
N GLN A 66 -5.78 23.44 28.05
CA GLN A 66 -7.00 22.67 28.36
C GLN A 66 -7.35 21.63 27.29
N MET A 67 -6.62 21.60 26.16
CA MET A 67 -6.73 20.57 25.11
C MET A 67 -5.70 19.44 25.29
N ILE A 68 -5.01 19.41 26.43
CA ILE A 68 -4.17 18.28 26.80
C ILE A 68 -5.10 17.25 27.40
N LEU A 69 -5.41 16.19 26.64
CA LEU A 69 -6.07 15.01 27.18
C LEU A 69 -5.23 14.55 28.37
N GLU A 70 -5.74 14.70 29.60
CA GLU A 70 -5.12 14.13 30.79
C GLU A 70 -4.78 12.68 30.46
N HIS A 71 -3.51 12.30 30.58
CA HIS A 71 -3.03 10.94 30.35
C HIS A 71 -3.62 10.02 31.44
N ASN A 72 -4.92 9.74 31.37
CA ASN A 72 -5.63 8.76 32.19
C ASN A 72 -5.30 7.31 31.75
N ASN A 73 -4.48 7.17 30.72
CA ASN A 73 -3.84 5.93 30.33
C ASN A 73 -2.39 6.03 30.80
N GLY A 74 -1.93 5.07 31.61
CA GLY A 74 -0.55 5.01 32.14
C GLY A 74 0.54 4.98 31.04
N PRO A 75 1.78 4.55 31.35
CA PRO A 75 2.84 4.52 30.34
C PRO A 75 2.37 3.80 29.07
N ILE A 76 2.66 4.38 27.90
CA ILE A 76 2.23 3.85 26.60
C ILE A 76 2.78 2.42 26.47
N ASP A 77 1.87 1.45 26.37
CA ASP A 77 2.23 0.07 26.09
C ASP A 77 2.56 -0.05 24.59
N TYR A 78 3.85 -0.25 24.28
CA TYR A 78 4.33 -0.47 22.92
C TYR A 78 4.18 -1.93 22.47
N GLU A 79 3.93 -2.88 23.38
CA GLU A 79 3.71 -4.30 23.09
C GLU A 79 2.21 -4.63 23.00
N GLN A 80 1.55 -4.00 22.03
CA GLN A 80 0.10 -4.13 21.87
C GLN A 80 -0.36 -5.39 21.14
N ILE A 81 0.59 -6.18 20.60
CA ILE A 81 0.33 -7.46 19.93
C ILE A 81 0.92 -8.60 20.77
N GLN A 82 0.05 -9.47 21.29
CA GLN A 82 0.44 -10.63 22.10
C GLN A 82 0.03 -11.92 21.41
N LEU A 83 1.01 -12.81 21.22
CA LEU A 83 0.81 -14.13 20.62
C LEU A 83 0.43 -15.16 21.70
N PRO A 84 -0.28 -16.24 21.34
CA PRO A 84 -0.59 -17.33 22.27
C PRO A 84 0.66 -18.05 22.78
N VAL A 85 1.69 -18.14 21.93
CA VAL A 85 3.02 -18.63 22.29
C VAL A 85 4.01 -17.48 22.04
N PRO A 86 4.72 -17.01 23.09
CA PRO A 86 5.70 -15.95 22.93
C PRO A 86 6.80 -16.33 21.93
N THR A 87 7.24 -15.34 21.16
CA THR A 87 8.34 -15.46 20.21
C THR A 87 9.55 -14.67 20.70
N THR A 88 10.74 -15.12 20.36
CA THR A 88 11.99 -14.39 20.63
C THR A 88 12.25 -13.30 19.59
N LYS A 89 11.76 -13.47 18.36
CA LYS A 89 11.97 -12.50 17.28
C LYS A 89 10.86 -11.44 17.29
N LYS A 90 11.26 -10.19 17.54
CA LYS A 90 10.40 -9.00 17.53
C LYS A 90 10.95 -8.00 16.53
N PHE A 91 10.06 -7.20 15.95
CA PHE A 91 10.36 -6.10 15.05
C PHE A 91 9.79 -4.81 15.63
N LEU A 92 10.36 -3.68 15.24
CA LEU A 92 9.87 -2.35 15.63
C LEU A 92 9.34 -1.61 14.42
N THR A 93 8.21 -0.92 14.58
CA THR A 93 7.78 0.09 13.61
C THR A 93 8.56 1.38 13.79
N ASP A 94 8.44 2.31 12.83
CA ASP A 94 9.00 3.67 12.96
C ASP A 94 8.50 4.42 14.21
N GLU A 95 7.29 4.09 14.69
CA GLU A 95 6.68 4.67 15.89
C GLU A 95 7.05 3.91 17.19
N GLY A 96 7.92 2.90 17.09
CA GLY A 96 8.38 2.10 18.22
C GLY A 96 7.41 1.00 18.68
N LEU A 97 6.32 0.73 17.93
CA LEU A 97 5.42 -0.39 18.26
C LEU A 97 6.13 -1.72 18.02
N VAL A 98 5.98 -2.63 18.97
CA VAL A 98 6.58 -3.97 18.90
C VAL A 98 5.66 -4.90 18.13
N VAL A 99 6.16 -5.43 17.01
CA VAL A 99 5.46 -6.44 16.20
C VAL A 99 6.17 -7.79 16.35
N PRO A 100 5.53 -8.81 16.93
CA PRO A 100 6.13 -10.13 17.08
C PRO A 100 6.16 -10.90 15.74
N GLY A 101 7.24 -11.63 15.49
CA GLY A 101 7.31 -12.59 14.40
C GLY A 101 6.46 -13.83 14.68
N ILE A 102 5.75 -14.33 13.67
CA ILE A 102 4.98 -15.58 13.75
C ILE A 102 5.64 -16.70 12.94
N ASN A 103 5.34 -17.96 13.26
CA ASN A 103 5.75 -19.09 12.43
C ASN A 103 4.78 -19.26 11.24
N ILE A 104 5.20 -20.04 10.25
CA ILE A 104 4.38 -20.29 9.04
C ILE A 104 3.05 -21.00 9.37
N GLU A 105 3.05 -21.88 10.38
CA GLU A 105 1.85 -22.59 10.82
C GLU A 105 0.79 -21.65 11.38
N LEU A 106 1.18 -20.69 12.23
CA LEU A 106 0.28 -19.69 12.79
C LEU A 106 -0.21 -18.73 11.72
N ARG A 107 0.63 -18.38 10.74
CA ARG A 107 0.21 -17.59 9.57
C ARG A 107 -0.86 -18.32 8.76
N ASN A 108 -0.67 -19.62 8.49
CA ASN A 108 -1.66 -20.43 7.77
C ASN A 108 -2.99 -20.52 8.54
N LYS A 109 -2.93 -20.69 9.88
CA LYS A 109 -4.11 -20.62 10.74
C LYS A 109 -4.78 -19.25 10.71
N LEU A 110 -4.01 -18.16 10.66
CA LEU A 110 -4.52 -16.79 10.55
C LEU A 110 -5.28 -16.58 9.24
N PHE A 111 -4.75 -17.06 8.12
CA PHE A 111 -5.44 -17.03 6.83
C PHE A 111 -6.66 -17.95 6.78
N ALA A 112 -6.64 -19.11 7.42
CA ALA A 112 -7.84 -19.94 7.55
C ALA A 112 -8.92 -19.25 8.40
N SER A 113 -8.53 -18.62 9.51
CA SER A 113 -9.43 -17.84 10.37
C SER A 113 -10.02 -16.65 9.62
N SER A 114 -9.24 -15.98 8.75
CA SER A 114 -9.75 -14.85 7.96
C SER A 114 -10.80 -15.30 6.95
N GLU A 115 -10.56 -16.42 6.28
CA GLU A 115 -11.51 -17.01 5.32
C GLU A 115 -12.85 -17.33 6.02
N TYR A 116 -12.79 -17.93 7.20
CA TYR A 116 -13.98 -18.21 8.03
C TYR A 116 -14.78 -16.94 8.38
N HIS A 117 -14.11 -15.80 8.55
CA HIS A 117 -14.73 -14.50 8.82
C HIS A 117 -15.10 -13.70 7.55
N GLY A 118 -15.02 -14.31 6.35
CA GLY A 118 -15.43 -13.69 5.09
C GLY A 118 -14.36 -12.86 4.37
N TYR A 119 -13.09 -12.95 4.79
CA TYR A 119 -11.96 -12.41 4.05
C TYR A 119 -11.48 -13.44 3.03
N SER A 120 -12.22 -13.55 1.92
CA SER A 120 -11.93 -14.51 0.86
C SER A 120 -10.54 -14.31 0.26
N LEU A 121 -10.04 -15.33 -0.43
CA LEU A 121 -8.76 -15.24 -1.13
C LEU A 121 -8.68 -14.02 -2.07
N GLU A 122 -9.72 -13.75 -2.85
CA GLU A 122 -9.76 -12.60 -3.78
C GLU A 122 -9.74 -11.26 -3.03
N ARG A 123 -10.45 -11.15 -1.90
CA ARG A 123 -10.40 -9.95 -1.06
C ARG A 123 -9.00 -9.71 -0.49
N ARG A 124 -8.29 -10.78 -0.11
CA ARG A 124 -6.90 -10.69 0.34
C ARG A 124 -5.98 -10.29 -0.81
N ILE A 125 -6.20 -10.84 -2.01
CA ILE A 125 -5.44 -10.47 -3.21
C ILE A 125 -5.61 -8.99 -3.54
N GLU A 126 -6.84 -8.48 -3.55
CA GLU A 126 -7.12 -7.07 -3.80
C GLU A 126 -6.47 -6.17 -2.73
N SER A 127 -6.56 -6.56 -1.46
CA SER A 127 -5.95 -5.80 -0.34
C SER A 127 -4.43 -5.75 -0.45
N MET A 128 -3.79 -6.90 -0.69
CA MET A 128 -2.35 -6.99 -0.88
C MET A 128 -1.89 -6.24 -2.12
N GLY A 129 -2.60 -6.38 -3.24
CA GLY A 129 -2.28 -5.68 -4.49
C GLY A 129 -2.45 -4.17 -4.36
N ARG A 130 -3.46 -3.70 -3.62
CA ARG A 130 -3.67 -2.28 -3.34
C ARG A 130 -2.55 -1.70 -2.49
N CYS A 131 -2.24 -2.37 -1.39
CA CYS A 131 -1.14 -2.01 -0.50
C CYS A 131 0.22 -2.02 -1.21
N THR A 132 0.48 -3.03 -2.05
CA THR A 132 1.67 -3.08 -2.92
C THR A 132 1.70 -1.91 -3.91
N SER A 133 0.55 -1.54 -4.50
CA SER A 133 0.44 -0.36 -5.37
C SER A 133 0.74 0.93 -4.60
N ASP A 134 0.19 1.10 -3.40
CA ASP A 134 0.42 2.29 -2.57
C ASP A 134 1.90 2.42 -2.19
N MET A 135 2.55 1.32 -1.79
CA MET A 135 3.98 1.27 -1.52
C MET A 135 4.81 1.60 -2.77
N SER A 136 4.45 1.04 -3.92
CA SER A 136 5.11 1.32 -5.19
C SER A 136 5.04 2.80 -5.54
N LEU A 137 3.86 3.41 -5.39
CA LEU A 137 3.68 4.84 -5.64
C LEU A 137 4.48 5.69 -4.66
N HIS A 138 4.53 5.31 -3.39
CA HIS A 138 5.34 6.00 -2.39
C HIS A 138 6.82 6.00 -2.79
N LEU A 139 7.35 4.85 -3.20
CA LEU A 139 8.75 4.71 -3.64
C LEU A 139 9.07 5.45 -4.94
N LEU A 140 8.07 5.64 -5.81
CA LEU A 140 8.21 6.40 -7.06
C LEU A 140 8.15 7.92 -6.87
N GLY A 141 8.06 8.41 -5.63
CA GLY A 141 7.96 9.85 -5.33
C GLY A 141 6.52 10.37 -5.27
N GLY A 142 5.54 9.48 -5.08
CA GLY A 142 4.14 9.81 -4.83
C GLY A 142 3.38 10.31 -6.07
N THR A 143 2.35 11.12 -5.82
CA THR A 143 1.41 11.59 -6.85
C THR A 143 2.02 12.56 -7.86
N GLN A 144 3.18 13.15 -7.55
CA GLN A 144 3.80 14.20 -8.36
C GLN A 144 4.21 13.70 -9.76
N ARG A 145 4.69 12.45 -9.87
CA ARG A 145 5.05 11.85 -11.17
C ARG A 145 3.85 11.48 -12.04
N LEU A 146 2.66 11.40 -11.45
CA LEU A 146 1.42 11.04 -12.14
C LEU A 146 0.58 12.25 -12.53
N LEU A 147 1.06 13.47 -12.26
CA LEU A 147 0.40 14.68 -12.72
C LEU A 147 0.37 14.72 -14.26
N VAL A 148 -0.74 15.23 -14.82
CA VAL A 148 -0.94 15.35 -16.27
C VAL A 148 0.20 16.11 -16.95
N LYS A 149 0.79 17.09 -16.26
CA LYS A 149 1.95 17.87 -16.74
C LYS A 149 3.22 17.03 -16.93
N ASN A 150 3.34 15.92 -16.20
CA ASN A 150 4.50 15.04 -16.18
C ASN A 150 4.28 13.77 -17.02
N ARG A 151 3.33 13.78 -17.96
CA ARG A 151 3.02 12.62 -18.83
C ARG A 151 4.24 12.03 -19.54
N HIS A 152 5.20 12.87 -19.91
CA HIS A 152 6.44 12.43 -20.56
C HIS A 152 7.36 11.61 -19.64
N GLN A 153 7.10 11.59 -18.32
CA GLN A 153 7.91 10.91 -17.29
C GLN A 153 7.15 9.78 -16.58
N HIS A 154 6.06 9.27 -17.17
CA HIS A 154 5.31 8.17 -16.58
C HIS A 154 6.23 6.99 -16.27
N PRO A 155 6.22 6.49 -15.02
CA PRO A 155 7.13 5.45 -14.61
C PRO A 155 6.85 4.15 -15.37
N THR A 156 7.91 3.35 -15.52
CA THR A 156 7.86 2.01 -16.07
C THR A 156 8.12 1.02 -14.96
N ILE A 157 7.20 0.07 -14.78
CA ILE A 157 7.30 -0.98 -13.77
C ILE A 157 7.25 -2.33 -14.47
N VAL A 158 8.15 -3.22 -14.07
CA VAL A 158 8.11 -4.63 -14.48
C VAL A 158 7.51 -5.44 -13.34
N VAL A 159 6.55 -6.30 -13.66
CA VAL A 159 5.89 -7.20 -12.72
C VAL A 159 6.29 -8.61 -13.10
N LEU A 160 6.91 -9.34 -12.17
CA LEU A 160 7.30 -10.73 -12.33
C LEU A 160 6.32 -11.58 -11.53
N ALA A 161 5.54 -12.44 -12.18
CA ALA A 161 4.48 -13.18 -11.50
C ALA A 161 4.53 -14.69 -11.80
N CYS A 162 4.51 -15.51 -10.76
CA CYS A 162 4.28 -16.94 -10.89
C CYS A 162 2.78 -17.25 -11.04
N LEU A 163 2.40 -18.26 -11.83
CA LEU A 163 0.98 -18.62 -12.00
C LEU A 163 0.51 -19.75 -11.09
N THR A 164 1.37 -20.29 -10.22
CA THR A 164 0.99 -21.37 -9.30
C THR A 164 0.72 -20.87 -7.88
N GLU A 165 1.31 -19.73 -7.52
CA GLU A 165 1.31 -19.22 -6.14
C GLU A 165 0.53 -17.91 -6.01
N VAL A 166 0.05 -17.65 -4.79
CA VAL A 166 -0.74 -16.45 -4.49
C VAL A 166 0.09 -15.15 -4.63
N GLN A 167 1.41 -15.23 -4.42
CA GLN A 167 2.35 -14.11 -4.58
C GLN A 167 2.31 -13.53 -5.99
N GLY A 168 2.20 -14.39 -7.00
CA GLY A 168 2.03 -13.94 -8.38
C GLY A 168 0.70 -13.24 -8.60
N ALA A 169 -0.39 -13.70 -7.97
CA ALA A 169 -1.68 -13.01 -8.01
C ALA A 169 -1.61 -11.63 -7.34
N TYR A 170 -0.93 -11.52 -6.19
CA TYR A 170 -0.69 -10.23 -5.52
C TYR A 170 0.05 -9.25 -6.43
N ALA A 171 1.11 -9.72 -7.11
CA ALA A 171 1.89 -8.92 -8.05
C ALA A 171 1.08 -8.50 -9.29
N ILE A 172 0.28 -9.40 -9.87
CA ILE A 172 -0.60 -9.10 -11.01
C ILE A 172 -1.66 -8.07 -10.60
N CYS A 173 -2.31 -8.24 -9.45
CA CYS A 173 -3.28 -7.30 -8.90
C CYS A 173 -2.66 -5.91 -8.71
N ALA A 174 -1.46 -5.84 -8.12
CA ALA A 174 -0.73 -4.58 -7.97
C ALA A 174 -0.43 -3.93 -9.33
N GLY A 175 0.07 -4.73 -10.28
CA GLY A 175 0.32 -4.32 -11.65
C GLY A 175 -0.92 -3.75 -12.34
N ARG A 176 -2.07 -4.41 -12.22
CA ARG A 176 -3.36 -3.94 -12.73
C ARG A 176 -3.74 -2.58 -12.12
N ILE A 177 -3.70 -2.46 -10.80
CA ILE A 177 -4.06 -1.23 -10.09
C ILE A 177 -3.13 -0.07 -10.46
N LEU A 178 -1.85 -0.34 -10.73
CA LEU A 178 -0.88 0.65 -11.21
C LEU A 178 -1.11 1.00 -12.68
N ALA A 179 -1.42 0.03 -13.54
CA ALA A 179 -1.76 0.26 -14.94
C ALA A 179 -2.98 1.19 -15.05
N SER A 180 -4.03 0.98 -14.25
CA SER A 180 -5.20 1.89 -14.21
C SER A 180 -4.86 3.34 -13.84
N LYS A 181 -3.67 3.62 -13.29
CA LYS A 181 -3.14 4.96 -13.01
C LYS A 181 -2.23 5.51 -14.12
N ASN A 182 -2.33 4.97 -15.33
CA ASN A 182 -1.50 5.31 -16.50
C ASN A 182 0.01 5.04 -16.32
N ILE A 183 0.37 4.12 -15.43
CA ILE A 183 1.76 3.65 -15.30
C ILE A 183 2.03 2.61 -16.40
N ARG A 184 3.23 2.62 -16.99
CA ARG A 184 3.63 1.61 -17.99
C ARG A 184 3.99 0.32 -17.28
N ILE A 185 3.19 -0.72 -17.47
CA ILE A 185 3.37 -2.02 -16.83
C ILE A 185 3.75 -3.07 -17.86
N TYR A 186 4.83 -3.80 -17.57
CA TYR A 186 5.23 -5.01 -18.27
C TYR A 186 5.09 -6.19 -17.31
N LEU A 187 4.11 -7.05 -17.55
CA LEU A 187 3.88 -8.27 -16.80
C LEU A 187 4.62 -9.44 -17.47
N TYR A 188 5.64 -9.95 -16.81
CA TYR A 188 6.32 -11.19 -17.17
C TYR A 188 5.66 -12.39 -16.49
N ILE A 189 5.38 -13.41 -17.30
CA ILE A 189 4.85 -14.70 -16.86
C ILE A 189 5.78 -15.80 -17.36
N PRO A 190 6.17 -16.78 -16.52
CA PRO A 190 7.01 -17.90 -16.94
C PRO A 190 6.46 -18.64 -18.17
N PRO A 191 7.31 -19.08 -19.11
CA PRO A 191 6.86 -19.87 -20.26
C PRO A 191 6.26 -21.21 -19.82
N ASN A 192 5.27 -21.70 -20.58
CA ASN A 192 4.54 -22.95 -20.33
C ASN A 192 3.74 -23.00 -19.01
N SER A 193 3.53 -21.86 -18.35
CA SER A 193 2.60 -21.78 -17.22
C SER A 193 1.15 -21.83 -17.71
N ASN A 194 0.33 -22.69 -17.12
CA ASN A 194 -1.10 -22.75 -17.46
C ASN A 194 -1.92 -21.85 -16.51
N PRO A 195 -2.45 -20.70 -16.97
CA PRO A 195 -3.22 -19.79 -16.13
C PRO A 195 -4.56 -20.36 -15.66
N THR A 196 -5.11 -21.38 -16.34
CA THR A 196 -6.41 -21.97 -15.98
C THR A 196 -6.32 -22.99 -14.85
N GLN A 197 -5.10 -23.32 -14.39
CA GLN A 197 -4.91 -24.24 -13.28
C GLN A 197 -5.43 -23.67 -11.95
N HIS A 198 -5.36 -22.34 -11.79
CA HIS A 198 -5.73 -21.66 -10.55
C HIS A 198 -6.69 -20.51 -10.84
N TYR A 199 -7.94 -20.63 -10.36
CA TYR A 199 -9.01 -19.68 -10.66
C TYR A 199 -8.66 -18.23 -10.25
N PHE A 200 -7.92 -18.05 -9.15
CA PHE A 200 -7.55 -16.73 -8.64
C PHE A 200 -6.54 -16.02 -9.56
N ILE A 201 -5.63 -16.76 -10.20
CA ILE A 201 -4.72 -16.25 -11.22
C ILE A 201 -5.47 -15.93 -12.51
N GLU A 202 -6.35 -16.83 -12.94
CA GLU A 202 -7.16 -16.62 -14.14
C GLU A 202 -7.99 -15.35 -14.03
N ASN A 203 -8.62 -15.12 -12.87
CA ASN A 203 -9.38 -13.91 -12.58
C ASN A 203 -8.50 -12.66 -12.62
N GLU A 204 -7.33 -12.67 -11.97
CA GLU A 204 -6.42 -11.52 -12.01
C GLU A 204 -5.89 -11.23 -13.42
N LEU A 205 -5.61 -12.26 -14.22
CA LEU A 205 -5.22 -12.06 -15.62
C LEU A 205 -6.36 -11.53 -16.49
N LYS A 206 -7.61 -11.97 -16.26
CA LYS A 206 -8.79 -11.39 -16.93
C LYS A 206 -8.91 -9.91 -16.60
N LEU A 207 -8.78 -9.55 -15.32
CA LEU A 207 -8.83 -8.16 -14.88
C LEU A 207 -7.65 -7.34 -15.42
N PHE A 208 -6.43 -7.88 -15.43
CA PHE A 208 -5.24 -7.19 -15.94
C PHE A 208 -5.38 -6.85 -17.43
N ARG A 209 -5.98 -7.74 -18.23
CA ARG A 209 -6.25 -7.51 -19.67
C ARG A 209 -7.24 -6.39 -19.96
N THR A 210 -7.96 -5.89 -18.96
CA THR A 210 -8.79 -4.68 -19.10
C THR A 210 -7.98 -3.38 -19.08
N THR A 211 -6.67 -3.49 -18.79
CA THR A 211 -5.73 -2.36 -18.74
C THR A 211 -4.84 -2.32 -19.99
N GLN A 212 -4.06 -1.25 -20.13
CA GLN A 212 -3.04 -1.08 -21.17
C GLN A 212 -1.70 -1.77 -20.85
N GLY A 213 -1.64 -2.59 -19.81
CA GLY A 213 -0.44 -3.34 -19.45
C GLY A 213 -0.07 -4.40 -20.49
N ILE A 214 1.23 -4.60 -20.71
CA ILE A 214 1.75 -5.56 -21.68
C ILE A 214 2.06 -6.87 -20.95
N ILE A 215 1.52 -7.99 -21.43
CA ILE A 215 1.85 -9.33 -20.93
C ILE A 215 2.88 -9.96 -21.87
N THR A 216 3.97 -10.49 -21.33
CA THR A 216 4.97 -11.24 -22.08
C THR A 216 5.42 -12.48 -21.34
N THR A 217 5.85 -13.49 -22.09
CA THR A 217 6.52 -14.69 -21.58
C THR A 217 8.01 -14.71 -21.93
N ASN A 218 8.49 -13.70 -22.66
CA ASN A 218 9.84 -13.62 -23.17
C ASN A 218 10.59 -12.46 -22.52
N VAL A 219 11.70 -12.77 -21.85
CA VAL A 219 12.57 -11.78 -21.19
C VAL A 219 13.08 -10.73 -22.19
N SER A 220 13.22 -11.09 -23.46
CA SER A 220 13.71 -10.19 -24.51
C SER A 220 12.74 -9.07 -24.88
N GLU A 221 11.46 -9.23 -24.57
CA GLU A 221 10.40 -8.23 -24.80
C GLU A 221 10.26 -7.25 -23.63
N LEU A 222 10.93 -7.51 -22.51
CA LEU A 222 10.97 -6.59 -21.38
C LEU A 222 11.84 -5.35 -21.68
N PRO A 223 11.56 -4.20 -21.05
CA PRO A 223 12.30 -2.96 -21.29
C PRO A 223 13.80 -3.11 -21.07
N ARG A 224 14.60 -2.63 -22.03
CA ARG A 224 16.06 -2.59 -21.92
C ARG A 224 16.58 -1.31 -21.27
N SER A 225 15.78 -0.25 -21.27
CA SER A 225 16.08 0.98 -20.53
C SER A 225 15.88 0.79 -19.03
N PRO A 226 16.53 1.60 -18.18
CA PRO A 226 16.27 1.59 -16.75
C PRO A 226 14.76 1.69 -16.48
N VAL A 227 14.26 0.75 -15.70
CA VAL A 227 12.88 0.76 -15.19
C VAL A 227 12.88 1.38 -13.80
N ASP A 228 11.78 2.03 -13.43
CA ASP A 228 11.72 2.74 -12.16
C ASP A 228 11.56 1.78 -10.97
N LEU A 229 10.91 0.63 -11.18
CA LEU A 229 10.62 -0.36 -10.15
C LEU A 229 10.40 -1.75 -10.75
N ILE A 230 10.71 -2.80 -9.98
CA ILE A 230 10.33 -4.18 -10.27
C ILE A 230 9.51 -4.74 -9.11
N LEU A 231 8.37 -5.37 -9.41
CA LEU A 231 7.58 -6.14 -8.45
C LEU A 231 7.90 -7.62 -8.65
N ASN A 232 8.44 -8.28 -7.62
CA ASN A 232 8.76 -9.70 -7.63
C ASN A 232 7.70 -10.50 -6.87
N GLY A 233 6.89 -11.26 -7.59
CA GLY A 233 5.99 -12.31 -7.10
C GLY A 233 6.28 -13.67 -7.75
N LEU A 234 7.53 -13.92 -8.13
CA LEU A 234 7.97 -15.24 -8.62
C LEU A 234 8.28 -16.20 -7.47
N ASP A 235 8.89 -15.67 -6.42
CA ASP A 235 9.40 -16.46 -5.30
C ASP A 235 8.32 -16.52 -4.20
N ALA A 236 7.95 -17.72 -3.78
CA ALA A 236 7.00 -17.93 -2.68
C ALA A 236 7.67 -18.67 -1.52
N ALA A 237 7.17 -18.46 -0.31
CA ALA A 237 7.72 -19.04 0.92
C ALA A 237 7.74 -20.57 0.99
N ASN A 238 6.99 -21.25 0.12
CA ASN A 238 6.89 -22.70 0.11
C ASN A 238 7.74 -23.37 -0.99
N TYR A 239 8.39 -22.61 -1.87
CA TYR A 239 9.22 -23.21 -2.92
C TYR A 239 10.58 -23.62 -2.36
N SER A 240 10.92 -24.90 -2.50
CA SER A 240 12.32 -25.30 -2.40
C SER A 240 13.05 -24.68 -3.58
N ASP A 241 13.84 -23.65 -3.30
CA ASP A 241 14.75 -22.96 -4.20
C ASP A 241 15.28 -23.84 -5.34
N SER A 242 15.81 -25.02 -5.02
CA SER A 242 16.48 -25.93 -5.97
C SER A 242 15.74 -26.20 -7.29
N VAL A 243 14.40 -26.25 -7.32
CA VAL A 243 13.63 -26.59 -8.52
C VAL A 243 13.41 -25.38 -9.43
N LEU A 244 13.24 -24.19 -8.84
CA LEU A 244 13.00 -22.95 -9.56
C LEU A 244 14.29 -22.43 -10.19
N PHE A 245 15.40 -22.47 -9.44
CA PHE A 245 16.74 -22.11 -9.93
C PHE A 245 17.19 -22.93 -11.14
N ALA A 246 16.75 -24.18 -11.25
CA ALA A 246 17.09 -25.05 -12.37
C ALA A 246 16.40 -24.65 -13.69
N LYS A 247 15.38 -23.80 -13.64
CA LYS A 247 14.64 -23.38 -14.84
C LYS A 247 15.44 -22.34 -15.64
N PRO A 248 15.67 -22.53 -16.95
CA PRO A 248 16.41 -21.57 -17.78
C PRO A 248 15.79 -20.16 -17.75
N TRP A 249 14.46 -20.07 -17.88
CA TRP A 249 13.75 -18.80 -17.88
C TRP A 249 13.93 -18.01 -16.56
N TYR A 250 14.09 -18.71 -15.43
CA TYR A 250 14.28 -18.07 -14.14
C TYR A 250 15.68 -17.45 -14.06
N ARG A 251 16.70 -18.16 -14.55
CA ARG A 251 18.07 -17.64 -14.65
C ARG A 251 18.15 -16.39 -15.55
N ASP A 252 17.42 -16.39 -16.66
CA ASP A 252 17.34 -15.23 -17.56
C ASP A 252 16.73 -14.01 -16.87
N ILE A 253 15.69 -14.21 -16.05
CA ILE A 253 15.07 -13.15 -15.25
C ILE A 253 16.02 -12.63 -14.16
N VAL A 254 16.70 -13.51 -13.44
CA VAL A 254 17.69 -13.11 -12.42
C VAL A 254 18.79 -12.25 -13.04
N GLN A 255 19.29 -12.64 -14.22
CA GLN A 255 20.28 -11.86 -14.96
C GLN A 255 19.70 -10.52 -15.45
N TYR A 256 18.45 -10.51 -15.92
CA TYR A 256 17.75 -9.29 -16.33
C TYR A 256 17.62 -8.29 -15.16
N CYS A 257 17.16 -8.74 -14.00
CA CYS A 257 17.04 -7.92 -12.78
C CYS A 257 18.40 -7.35 -12.35
N SER A 258 19.43 -8.20 -12.32
CA SER A 258 20.78 -7.81 -11.95
C SER A 258 21.37 -6.75 -12.88
N ARG A 259 21.05 -6.80 -14.18
CA ARG A 259 21.55 -5.83 -15.17
C ARG A 259 20.86 -4.47 -15.06
N LEU A 260 19.57 -4.43 -14.73
CA LEU A 260 18.80 -3.19 -14.71
C LEU A 260 19.07 -2.29 -13.50
N GLN A 261 19.54 -2.87 -12.38
CA GLN A 261 19.86 -2.14 -11.15
C GLN A 261 18.67 -1.27 -10.63
N ALA A 262 17.45 -1.67 -10.97
CA ALA A 262 16.22 -1.02 -10.49
C ALA A 262 15.92 -1.45 -9.05
N SER A 263 15.16 -0.64 -8.31
CA SER A 263 14.67 -1.07 -7.00
C SER A 263 13.64 -2.19 -7.17
N ILE A 264 13.78 -3.26 -6.40
CA ILE A 264 12.89 -4.43 -6.44
C ILE A 264 12.13 -4.54 -5.13
N ILE A 265 10.81 -4.71 -5.22
CA ILE A 265 9.92 -5.06 -4.11
C ILE A 265 9.53 -6.52 -4.25
N ALA A 266 9.88 -7.35 -3.26
CA ALA A 266 9.36 -8.70 -3.17
C ALA A 266 8.00 -8.70 -2.47
N VAL A 267 7.02 -9.35 -3.07
CA VAL A 267 5.65 -9.44 -2.56
C VAL A 267 5.47 -10.77 -1.85
N ASP A 268 5.46 -10.73 -0.52
CA ASP A 268 5.43 -11.90 0.37
C ASP A 268 6.48 -12.96 0.03
N PRO A 269 7.78 -12.60 0.06
CA PRO A 269 8.88 -13.45 -0.37
C PRO A 269 9.11 -14.67 0.53
N PRO A 270 9.94 -15.62 0.08
CA PRO A 270 10.46 -16.67 0.94
C PRO A 270 11.32 -16.17 2.09
N LEU A 271 11.42 -17.02 3.12
CA LEU A 271 12.07 -16.74 4.40
C LEU A 271 13.55 -16.38 4.26
N ASP A 272 14.24 -17.11 3.40
CA ASP A 272 15.69 -16.99 3.20
C ASP A 272 16.06 -16.00 2.08
N GLY A 273 15.07 -15.28 1.54
CA GLY A 273 15.23 -14.51 0.32
C GLY A 273 15.18 -15.41 -0.92
N GLY A 274 15.28 -14.79 -2.09
CA GLY A 274 15.30 -15.48 -3.38
C GLY A 274 16.58 -15.18 -4.17
N ALA A 275 16.67 -15.74 -5.37
CA ALA A 275 17.75 -15.45 -6.32
C ALA A 275 17.87 -13.96 -6.67
N ILE A 276 16.71 -13.30 -6.68
CA ILE A 276 16.54 -11.92 -7.06
C ILE A 276 16.77 -11.09 -5.79
N GLU A 277 17.88 -10.37 -5.75
CA GLU A 277 18.18 -9.48 -4.64
C GLU A 277 17.15 -8.35 -4.57
N CYS A 278 16.34 -8.36 -3.52
CA CYS A 278 15.26 -7.41 -3.35
C CYS A 278 15.65 -6.33 -2.33
N LYS A 279 15.41 -5.07 -2.68
CA LYS A 279 15.69 -3.93 -1.79
C LYS A 279 14.64 -3.81 -0.69
N TYR A 280 13.41 -4.19 -1.00
CA TYR A 280 12.26 -4.11 -0.12
C TYR A 280 11.48 -5.42 -0.17
N SER A 281 10.86 -5.78 0.95
CA SER A 281 9.93 -6.91 1.04
C SER A 281 8.66 -6.47 1.74
N LEU A 282 7.52 -6.75 1.11
CA LEU A 282 6.20 -6.43 1.65
C LEU A 282 5.54 -7.71 2.10
N VAL A 283 5.24 -7.83 3.40
CA VAL A 283 4.71 -9.05 4.01
C VAL A 283 3.34 -8.79 4.64
N PRO A 284 2.38 -9.73 4.53
CA PRO A 284 1.03 -9.53 5.04
C PRO A 284 0.96 -9.63 6.57
N LEU A 285 0.34 -8.62 7.19
CA LEU A 285 -0.09 -8.55 8.60
C LEU A 285 1.00 -8.66 9.67
N LEU A 286 1.62 -9.84 9.80
CA LEU A 286 2.64 -10.14 10.81
C LEU A 286 3.85 -10.79 10.12
N PRO A 287 5.09 -10.36 10.45
CA PRO A 287 6.30 -10.89 9.84
C PRO A 287 6.56 -12.33 10.29
N LEU A 288 7.34 -13.08 9.51
CA LEU A 288 7.75 -14.42 9.91
C LEU A 288 9.00 -14.38 10.80
N VAL A 289 9.09 -15.27 11.79
CA VAL A 289 10.19 -15.30 12.78
C VAL A 289 11.59 -15.47 12.18
N SER A 290 11.69 -16.16 11.05
CA SER A 290 12.95 -16.42 10.35
C SER A 290 13.33 -15.32 9.36
N MET A 291 12.45 -14.34 9.12
CA MET A 291 12.79 -13.21 8.24
C MET A 291 13.80 -12.29 8.91
N SER A 292 14.77 -11.84 8.12
CA SER A 292 15.74 -10.83 8.52
C SER A 292 16.02 -9.90 7.36
N SER A 293 16.24 -8.62 7.67
CA SER A 293 16.52 -7.60 6.66
C SER A 293 17.78 -7.89 5.82
N LYS A 294 18.66 -8.75 6.32
CA LYS A 294 19.85 -9.22 5.60
C LYS A 294 19.52 -10.11 4.40
N ASN A 295 18.45 -10.90 4.50
CA ASN A 295 18.09 -11.90 3.50
C ASN A 295 17.01 -11.38 2.54
N VAL A 296 16.07 -10.58 3.05
CA VAL A 296 14.90 -10.13 2.29
C VAL A 296 14.88 -8.62 2.03
N GLY A 297 15.96 -7.90 2.33
CA GLY A 297 15.97 -6.44 2.27
C GLY A 297 15.06 -5.80 3.32
N ARG A 298 14.73 -4.51 3.17
CA ARG A 298 13.94 -3.80 4.17
C ARG A 298 12.51 -4.34 4.23
N ILE A 299 12.07 -4.73 5.42
CA ILE A 299 10.76 -5.36 5.62
C ILE A 299 9.70 -4.29 5.83
N TYR A 300 8.56 -4.46 5.17
CA TYR A 300 7.37 -3.66 5.34
C TYR A 300 6.19 -4.59 5.62
N LEU A 301 5.32 -4.21 6.54
CA LEU A 301 4.05 -4.88 6.74
C LEU A 301 3.00 -4.29 5.84
N CYS A 302 2.10 -5.15 5.38
CA CYS A 302 0.92 -4.80 4.63
C CYS A 302 -0.33 -5.03 5.45
N ASP A 303 -1.21 -4.03 5.49
CA ASP A 303 -2.53 -4.16 6.09
C ASP A 303 -3.48 -4.86 5.11
N LEU A 304 -4.03 -6.01 5.53
CA LEU A 304 -5.06 -6.73 4.76
C LEU A 304 -6.48 -6.39 5.24
N GLY A 305 -6.62 -5.47 6.21
CA GLY A 305 -7.91 -5.03 6.74
C GLY A 305 -8.61 -6.06 7.63
N PHE A 306 -7.88 -7.01 8.21
CA PHE A 306 -8.47 -8.03 9.07
C PHE A 306 -9.00 -7.42 10.37
N GLY A 307 -10.28 -7.67 10.65
CA GLY A 307 -10.91 -7.28 11.91
C GLY A 307 -10.38 -8.07 13.12
N GLN A 308 -10.49 -7.48 14.31
CA GLN A 308 -9.98 -8.05 15.57
C GLN A 308 -10.46 -9.49 15.85
N LYS A 309 -11.69 -9.83 15.46
CA LYS A 309 -12.27 -11.18 15.67
C LYS A 309 -11.46 -12.30 15.00
N VAL A 310 -10.80 -12.01 13.87
CA VAL A 310 -9.95 -12.97 13.15
C VAL A 310 -8.78 -13.42 14.03
N PHE A 311 -8.17 -12.47 14.75
CA PHE A 311 -7.03 -12.69 15.65
C PHE A 311 -7.47 -13.32 16.97
N GLN A 312 -8.59 -12.86 17.53
CA GLN A 312 -9.15 -13.39 18.79
C GLN A 312 -9.45 -14.89 18.70
N HIS A 313 -9.92 -15.37 17.54
CA HIS A 313 -10.16 -16.79 17.29
C HIS A 313 -8.89 -17.66 17.45
N LEU A 314 -7.71 -17.06 17.28
CA LEU A 314 -6.40 -17.70 17.47
C LEU A 314 -5.73 -17.29 18.78
N GLN A 315 -6.47 -16.68 19.70
CA GLN A 315 -5.95 -16.18 20.98
C GLN A 315 -4.82 -15.16 20.80
N ILE A 316 -4.81 -14.44 19.69
CA ILE A 316 -3.89 -13.32 19.44
C ILE A 316 -4.59 -12.04 19.92
N ARG A 317 -4.02 -11.37 20.92
CA ARG A 317 -4.41 -10.00 21.25
C ARG A 317 -3.76 -9.08 20.22
N TYR A 318 -4.55 -8.54 19.30
CA TYR A 318 -4.06 -7.74 18.19
C TYR A 318 -4.53 -6.29 18.29
N ALA A 319 -3.59 -5.37 18.27
CA ALA A 319 -3.81 -3.97 17.94
C ALA A 319 -3.09 -3.64 16.64
N SER A 320 -3.73 -2.86 15.77
CA SER A 320 -3.19 -2.56 14.45
C SER A 320 -1.91 -1.71 14.55
N PRO A 321 -0.77 -2.14 13.98
CA PRO A 321 0.45 -1.36 13.95
C PRO A 321 0.47 -0.29 12.84
N PHE A 322 -0.61 -0.19 12.04
CA PHE A 322 -0.63 0.57 10.78
C PHE A 322 -1.06 2.04 10.93
N GLY A 323 -1.79 2.38 11.99
CA GLY A 323 -2.42 3.69 12.14
C GLY A 323 -3.32 4.00 10.94
N ALA A 324 -3.06 5.12 10.25
CA ALA A 324 -3.78 5.53 9.03
C ALA A 324 -3.12 5.07 7.72
N LYS A 325 -2.00 4.33 7.78
CA LYS A 325 -1.24 3.89 6.59
C LYS A 325 -1.73 2.51 6.14
N SER A 326 -1.57 2.17 4.86
CA SER A 326 -1.82 0.81 4.35
C SER A 326 -0.61 -0.12 4.50
N PHE A 327 0.56 0.43 4.82
CA PHE A 327 1.79 -0.32 5.08
C PHE A 327 2.70 0.45 6.05
N VAL A 328 3.57 -0.27 6.78
CA VAL A 328 4.55 0.32 7.72
C VAL A 328 5.91 -0.38 7.60
N ALA A 329 6.99 0.35 7.80
CA ALA A 329 8.33 -0.23 7.85
C ALA A 329 8.54 -1.01 9.15
N LEU A 330 9.31 -2.09 9.05
CA LEU A 330 9.80 -2.84 10.19
C LEU A 330 11.32 -2.78 10.27
N HIS A 331 11.80 -2.69 11.50
CA HIS A 331 13.22 -2.73 11.85
C HIS A 331 13.48 -3.93 12.75
N ASP A 332 14.63 -4.58 12.54
CA ASP A 332 15.11 -5.62 13.44
C ASP A 332 15.35 -5.02 14.84
N ASN A 333 14.71 -5.58 15.86
CA ASN A 333 15.02 -5.32 17.27
C ASN A 333 16.22 -6.16 17.72
#